data_AF-A0A1G7LF60-F1
#
_entry.id   AF-A0A1G7LF60-F1
#
_cell.length_a   1.000
_cell.length_b   1.000
_cell.length_c   1.000
_cell.angle_alpha   90.00
_cell.angle_beta   90.00
_cell.angle_gamma   90.00
#
_symmetry.space_group_name_H-M   'P 1'
#
loop_
_entity.id
_entity.type
_entity.pdbx_description
1 polymer ?
#
loop_
_entity_poly.entity_id
_entity_poly.type
_entity_poly.pdbx_seq_one_letter_code
_entity_poly.pdbx_strand_id
1 'polypeptide(L)'
;MGASADLPDLLTRVSHYYTGLARQRGGTLQLELDAALAPDLVGPYAALGDVLCLLLDRAFAVTVHAHVALQVDVVGDVPDGQLVHITVADPGETLDDCPGLDTAARLIASLDGVLHRECAPDRGTRVIIEVTLTLPRHPPRIDIETLRTTLGGTHALREVISALDRSLSRDLSELDVLLAQPGIADLQAWLHRVSGALGMAEATDLARMGLTLERRLAEERDASVDAAIRRFGEDAAHALQVLRKHS
;
A
#
# COMPACT_ATOMS: atom_id res chain seq x y z
N MET A 1 2.87 21.89 1.03
CA MET A 1 4.11 21.31 1.62
C MET A 1 4.96 20.73 0.48
N GLY A 2 6.27 20.43 0.65
CA GLY A 2 7.08 19.84 -0.44
C GLY A 2 6.65 18.40 -0.79
N ALA A 3 7.11 17.86 -1.92
CA ALA A 3 6.87 16.45 -2.26
C ALA A 3 7.56 15.53 -1.24
N SER A 4 6.83 14.54 -0.73
CA SER A 4 7.33 13.54 0.22
C SER A 4 7.69 12.25 -0.48
N ALA A 5 8.78 11.61 -0.07
CA ALA A 5 9.20 10.34 -0.64
C ALA A 5 8.35 9.16 -0.13
N ASP A 6 8.04 9.17 1.17
CA ASP A 6 7.27 8.15 1.86
C ASP A 6 6.42 8.77 2.99
N LEU A 7 5.62 7.93 3.66
CA LEU A 7 4.77 8.34 4.78
C LEU A 7 5.58 8.79 6.01
N PRO A 8 6.61 8.04 6.49
CA PRO A 8 7.46 8.50 7.60
C PRO A 8 8.09 9.89 7.38
N ASP A 9 8.58 10.17 6.18
CA ASP A 9 9.17 11.43 5.77
C ASP A 9 8.13 12.56 5.77
N LEU A 10 6.92 12.29 5.26
CA LEU A 10 5.78 13.21 5.36
C LEU A 10 5.47 13.57 6.82
N LEU A 11 5.28 12.56 7.67
CA LEU A 11 4.90 12.73 9.08
C LEU A 11 6.00 13.43 9.86
N THR A 12 7.26 13.14 9.59
CA THR A 12 8.42 13.82 10.19
C THR A 12 8.42 15.30 9.86
N ARG A 13 8.20 15.68 8.58
CA ARG A 13 8.14 17.08 8.17
C ARG A 13 6.98 17.83 8.81
N VAL A 14 5.78 17.23 8.76
CA VAL A 14 4.57 17.79 9.38
C VAL A 14 4.80 17.99 10.88
N SER A 15 5.25 16.95 11.57
CA SER A 15 5.50 16.98 13.01
C SER A 15 6.54 18.03 13.38
N HIS A 16 7.65 18.13 12.63
CA HIS A 16 8.68 19.14 12.88
C HIS A 16 8.15 20.57 12.74
N TYR A 17 7.39 20.85 11.67
CA TYR A 17 6.80 22.18 11.43
C TYR A 17 5.81 22.56 12.55
N TYR A 18 4.84 21.69 12.83
CA TYR A 18 3.79 21.99 13.79
C TYR A 18 4.25 21.93 15.24
N THR A 19 5.28 21.13 15.58
CA THR A 19 5.91 21.20 16.91
C THR A 19 6.54 22.57 17.14
N GLY A 20 7.18 23.16 16.11
CA GLY A 20 7.71 24.52 16.16
C GLY A 20 6.60 25.56 16.38
N LEU A 21 5.51 25.47 15.61
CA LEU A 21 4.35 26.37 15.73
C LEU A 21 3.68 26.24 17.11
N ALA A 22 3.49 25.01 17.58
CA ALA A 22 2.88 24.71 18.87
C ALA A 22 3.67 25.35 20.01
N ARG A 23 5.01 25.22 20.01
CA ARG A 23 5.89 25.84 21.01
C ARG A 23 5.74 27.37 21.06
N GLN A 24 5.64 28.03 19.90
CA GLN A 24 5.44 29.48 19.83
C GLN A 24 4.09 29.91 20.43
N ARG A 25 3.07 29.05 20.36
CA ARG A 25 1.73 29.27 20.93
C ARG A 25 1.54 28.64 22.32
N GLY A 26 2.61 28.10 22.91
CA GLY A 26 2.63 27.44 24.21
C GLY A 26 1.81 26.13 24.28
N GLY A 27 1.56 25.47 23.14
CA GLY A 27 0.92 24.16 23.04
C GLY A 27 1.89 23.03 22.71
N THR A 28 1.36 21.84 22.40
CA THR A 28 2.17 20.66 22.03
C THR A 28 1.53 19.86 20.89
N LEU A 29 2.37 19.14 20.15
CA LEU A 29 1.96 18.11 19.19
C LEU A 29 2.51 16.76 19.65
N GLN A 30 1.66 15.74 19.68
CA GLN A 30 2.05 14.34 19.90
C GLN A 30 1.83 13.54 18.61
N LEU A 31 2.84 12.78 18.19
CA LEU A 31 2.77 11.88 17.03
C LEU A 31 2.86 10.44 17.53
N GLU A 32 1.89 9.61 17.15
CA GLU A 32 1.87 8.17 17.44
C GLU A 32 1.69 7.39 16.14
N LEU A 33 2.50 6.34 15.97
CA LEU A 33 2.46 5.45 14.82
C LEU A 33 2.26 4.03 15.32
N ASP A 34 1.34 3.30 14.70
CA ASP A 34 1.17 1.88 14.92
C ASP A 34 2.43 1.11 14.47
N ALA A 35 2.87 0.16 15.30
CA ALA A 35 4.01 -0.69 15.02
C ALA A 35 3.78 -1.64 13.82
N ALA A 36 2.52 -1.89 13.45
CA ALA A 36 2.14 -2.68 12.28
C ALA A 36 2.25 -1.91 10.95
N LEU A 37 2.48 -0.59 10.98
CA LEU A 37 2.56 0.24 9.79
C LEU A 37 3.82 -0.09 8.96
N ALA A 38 3.61 -0.46 7.71
CA ALA A 38 4.70 -0.74 6.78
C ALA A 38 5.49 0.56 6.49
N PRO A 39 6.84 0.53 6.57
CA PRO A 39 7.66 1.74 6.51
C PRO A 39 7.79 2.32 5.09
N ASP A 40 7.57 1.49 4.07
CA ASP A 40 7.88 1.75 2.67
C ASP A 40 6.63 1.89 1.80
N LEU A 41 5.46 2.09 2.43
CA LEU A 41 4.20 2.35 1.73
C LEU A 41 4.38 3.43 0.65
N VAL A 42 3.51 3.37 -0.36
CA VAL A 42 3.40 4.29 -1.48
C VAL A 42 2.00 4.87 -1.48
N GLY A 43 1.91 6.18 -1.56
CA GLY A 43 0.64 6.88 -1.52
C GLY A 43 0.71 8.29 -2.07
N PRO A 44 -0.44 8.97 -2.12
CA PRO A 44 -0.56 10.34 -2.62
C PRO A 44 -0.05 11.36 -1.59
N TYR A 45 1.23 11.29 -1.22
CA TYR A 45 1.77 12.01 -0.06
C TYR A 45 1.76 13.53 -0.16
N ALA A 46 1.76 14.08 -1.37
CA ALA A 46 1.57 15.52 -1.56
C ALA A 46 0.16 15.95 -1.12
N ALA A 47 -0.87 15.26 -1.62
CA ALA A 47 -2.26 15.54 -1.28
C ALA A 47 -2.56 15.24 0.20
N LEU A 48 -2.05 14.12 0.73
CA LEU A 48 -2.16 13.80 2.15
C LEU A 48 -1.48 14.87 3.02
N GLY A 49 -0.32 15.37 2.59
CA GLY A 49 0.35 16.45 3.30
C GLY A 49 -0.47 17.73 3.34
N ASP A 50 -1.06 18.14 2.21
CA ASP A 50 -1.91 19.33 2.17
C ASP A 50 -3.17 19.15 3.04
N VAL A 51 -3.76 17.94 3.07
CA VAL A 51 -4.86 17.61 3.98
C VAL A 51 -4.42 17.71 5.44
N LEU A 52 -3.28 17.12 5.82
CA LEU A 52 -2.76 17.18 7.19
C LEU A 52 -2.50 18.61 7.63
N CYS A 53 -1.99 19.48 6.75
CA CYS A 53 -1.86 20.90 7.03
C CYS A 53 -3.21 21.56 7.34
N LEU A 54 -4.25 21.31 6.52
CA LEU A 54 -5.60 21.85 6.77
C LEU A 54 -6.16 21.40 8.12
N LEU A 55 -5.97 20.12 8.48
CA LEU A 55 -6.46 19.57 9.74
C LEU A 55 -5.71 20.14 10.95
N LEU A 56 -4.38 20.22 10.87
CA LEU A 56 -3.54 20.70 11.96
C LEU A 56 -3.65 22.23 12.13
N ASP A 57 -3.75 23.00 11.05
CA ASP A 57 -4.02 24.44 11.12
C ASP A 57 -5.32 24.71 11.87
N ARG A 58 -6.37 23.92 11.58
CA ARG A 58 -7.64 23.97 12.30
C ARG A 58 -7.44 23.61 13.77
N ALA A 59 -6.82 22.47 14.08
CA ALA A 59 -6.61 22.00 15.45
C ALA A 59 -5.86 23.03 16.33
N PHE A 60 -4.83 23.68 15.79
CA PHE A 60 -4.08 24.73 16.49
C PHE A 60 -4.74 26.12 16.49
N ALA A 61 -5.83 26.31 15.76
CA ALA A 61 -6.62 27.54 15.78
C ALA A 61 -7.73 27.51 16.85
N VAL A 62 -8.12 26.32 17.33
CA VAL A 62 -9.22 26.14 18.29
C VAL A 62 -8.93 26.81 19.64
N THR A 63 -7.73 26.61 20.21
CA THR A 63 -7.42 27.15 21.53
C THR A 63 -5.94 27.52 21.69
N VAL A 64 -5.67 28.49 22.56
CA VAL A 64 -4.32 28.84 22.98
C VAL A 64 -3.80 27.72 23.89
N HIS A 65 -2.53 27.33 23.76
CA HIS A 65 -1.97 26.17 24.46
C HIS A 65 -2.59 24.81 24.07
N ALA A 66 -3.13 24.68 22.85
CA ALA A 66 -3.71 23.42 22.39
C ALA A 66 -2.73 22.23 22.49
N HIS A 67 -3.24 21.11 23.00
CA HIS A 67 -2.60 19.80 22.90
C HIS A 67 -3.25 19.06 21.73
N VAL A 68 -2.51 18.93 20.64
CA VAL A 68 -2.96 18.25 19.43
C VAL A 68 -2.28 16.90 19.34
N ALA A 69 -3.03 15.85 19.00
CA ALA A 69 -2.47 14.53 18.72
C ALA A 69 -2.68 14.18 17.24
N LEU A 70 -1.66 13.59 16.63
CA LEU A 70 -1.68 13.00 15.30
C LEU A 70 -1.36 11.51 15.46
N GLN A 71 -2.32 10.65 15.14
CA GLN A 71 -2.19 9.21 15.26
C GLN A 71 -2.32 8.56 13.89
N VAL A 72 -1.53 7.53 13.63
CA VAL A 72 -1.57 6.76 12.38
C VAL A 72 -1.66 5.27 12.74
N ASP A 73 -2.82 4.68 12.46
CA ASP A 73 -3.18 3.33 12.86
C ASP A 73 -3.43 2.44 11.63
N VAL A 74 -3.01 1.18 11.69
CA VAL A 74 -3.36 0.20 10.66
C VAL A 74 -4.68 -0.46 11.04
N VAL A 75 -5.70 -0.26 10.22
CA VAL A 75 -7.05 -0.80 10.45
C VAL A 75 -7.21 -2.19 9.86
N GLY A 76 -6.48 -2.46 8.78
CA GLY A 76 -6.44 -3.77 8.17
C GLY A 76 -5.45 -3.85 7.03
N ASP A 77 -5.07 -5.08 6.70
CA ASP A 77 -4.31 -5.35 5.49
C ASP A 77 -5.27 -5.52 4.32
N VAL A 78 -4.93 -4.88 3.20
CA VAL A 78 -5.57 -5.10 1.91
C VAL A 78 -4.56 -5.78 0.99
N PRO A 79 -5.00 -6.46 -0.09
CA PRO A 79 -4.10 -7.18 -1.01
C PRO A 79 -2.87 -6.39 -1.46
N ASP A 80 -3.07 -5.08 -1.65
CA ASP A 80 -2.11 -4.22 -2.30
C ASP A 80 -1.46 -3.21 -1.38
N GLY A 81 -1.68 -3.32 -0.07
CA GLY A 81 -1.42 -2.23 0.83
C GLY A 81 -1.97 -2.40 2.24
N GLN A 82 -2.11 -1.28 2.92
CA GLN A 82 -2.72 -1.20 4.24
C GLN A 82 -3.84 -0.16 4.21
N LEU A 83 -4.97 -0.50 4.83
CA LEU A 83 -5.99 0.46 5.19
C LEU A 83 -5.50 1.19 6.44
N VAL A 84 -5.28 2.50 6.33
CA VAL A 84 -4.69 3.31 7.38
C VAL A 84 -5.70 4.36 7.82
N HIS A 85 -5.83 4.51 9.15
CA HIS A 85 -6.51 5.64 9.78
C HIS A 85 -5.49 6.68 10.20
N ILE A 86 -5.71 7.93 9.79
CA ILE A 86 -4.93 9.07 10.26
C ILE A 86 -5.85 10.00 11.04
N THR A 87 -5.63 10.07 12.35
CA THR A 87 -6.48 10.83 13.28
C THR A 87 -5.77 12.10 13.73
N VAL A 88 -6.41 13.25 13.52
CA VAL A 88 -6.03 14.51 14.16
C VAL A 88 -7.03 14.81 15.28
N ALA A 89 -6.54 14.87 16.51
CA ALA A 89 -7.35 15.13 17.70
C ALA A 89 -6.95 16.43 18.39
N ASP A 90 -7.94 17.19 18.86
CA ASP A 90 -7.77 18.47 19.54
C ASP A 90 -8.84 18.65 20.64
N PRO A 91 -8.62 19.52 21.65
CA PRO A 91 -9.54 19.67 22.78
C PRO A 91 -10.81 20.47 22.42
N GLY A 92 -11.00 20.89 21.18
CA GLY A 92 -12.16 21.66 20.74
C GLY A 92 -13.46 20.88 20.85
N GLU A 93 -14.50 21.57 21.31
CA GLU A 93 -15.83 20.98 21.52
C GLU A 93 -16.82 21.28 20.39
N THR A 94 -16.41 22.05 19.37
CA THR A 94 -17.24 22.37 18.21
C THR A 94 -16.52 22.15 16.88
N LEU A 95 -17.32 21.70 15.91
CA LEU A 95 -16.99 21.56 14.49
C LEU A 95 -17.90 22.50 13.70
N ASP A 96 -17.82 23.80 13.99
CA ASP A 96 -18.54 24.81 13.20
C ASP A 96 -18.01 24.83 11.76
N ASP A 97 -18.77 25.43 10.83
CA ASP A 97 -18.46 25.49 9.39
C ASP A 97 -16.99 25.90 9.16
N CYS A 98 -16.16 24.90 8.83
CA CYS A 98 -14.73 25.06 8.66
C CYS A 98 -14.38 24.73 7.21
N PRO A 99 -14.20 25.74 6.33
CA PRO A 99 -13.93 25.53 4.91
C PRO A 99 -12.70 24.65 4.63
N GLY A 100 -11.74 24.63 5.58
CA GLY A 100 -10.59 23.74 5.54
C GLY A 100 -10.97 22.26 5.62
N LEU A 101 -11.96 21.89 6.45
CA LEU A 101 -12.45 20.52 6.58
C LEU A 101 -13.22 20.05 5.33
N ASP A 102 -13.96 20.95 4.68
CA ASP A 102 -14.65 20.60 3.43
C ASP A 102 -13.68 20.43 2.27
N THR A 103 -12.62 21.23 2.26
CA THR A 103 -11.52 21.07 1.30
C THR A 103 -10.78 19.77 1.55
N ALA A 104 -10.46 19.44 2.80
CA ALA A 104 -9.86 18.17 3.19
C ALA A 104 -10.74 16.99 2.77
N ALA A 105 -12.04 17.03 3.03
CA ALA A 105 -12.97 15.97 2.66
C ALA A 105 -13.02 15.74 1.14
N ARG A 106 -13.03 16.81 0.33
CA ARG A 106 -12.97 16.69 -1.14
C ARG A 106 -11.66 16.10 -1.64
N LEU A 107 -10.54 16.50 -1.05
CA LEU A 107 -9.22 15.94 -1.39
C LEU A 107 -9.15 14.45 -1.05
N ILE A 108 -9.58 14.06 0.15
CA ILE A 108 -9.60 12.65 0.57
C ILE A 108 -10.53 11.82 -0.31
N ALA A 109 -11.73 12.32 -0.64
CA ALA A 109 -12.63 11.64 -1.55
C ALA A 109 -12.03 11.44 -2.96
N SER A 110 -11.18 12.36 -3.44
CA SER A 110 -10.48 12.20 -4.72
C SER A 110 -9.38 11.14 -4.70
N LEU A 111 -9.03 10.64 -3.51
CA LEU A 111 -8.06 9.57 -3.28
C LEU A 111 -8.77 8.25 -2.91
N ASP A 112 -10.07 8.13 -3.19
CA ASP A 112 -10.94 7.02 -2.77
C ASP A 112 -10.92 6.76 -1.25
N GLY A 113 -10.60 7.78 -0.46
CA GLY A 113 -10.64 7.74 0.99
C GLY A 113 -11.92 8.34 1.57
N VAL A 114 -12.07 8.22 2.89
CA VAL A 114 -13.18 8.78 3.64
C VAL A 114 -12.66 9.66 4.78
N LEU A 115 -13.35 10.77 5.05
CA LEU A 115 -13.05 11.62 6.19
C LEU A 115 -14.23 11.59 7.17
N HIS A 116 -13.98 11.08 8.37
CA HIS A 116 -14.93 11.03 9.48
C HIS A 116 -14.66 12.18 10.44
N ARG A 117 -15.73 12.65 11.09
CA ARG A 117 -15.70 13.76 12.03
C ARG A 117 -16.43 13.32 13.30
N GLU A 118 -15.72 13.33 14.41
CA GLU A 118 -16.28 13.02 15.73
C GLU A 118 -16.01 14.19 16.66
N CYS A 119 -17.02 14.64 17.39
CA CYS A 119 -16.88 15.72 18.35
C CYS A 119 -17.76 15.44 19.56
N ALA A 120 -17.16 15.46 20.74
CA ALA A 120 -17.86 15.23 21.99
C ALA A 120 -17.27 16.12 23.10
N PRO A 121 -18.10 16.68 24.01
CA PRO A 121 -17.63 17.57 25.08
C PRO A 121 -16.58 16.93 26.02
N ASP A 122 -16.62 15.61 26.20
CA ASP A 122 -15.73 14.86 27.09
C ASP A 122 -14.44 14.40 26.39
N ARG A 123 -14.39 14.41 25.06
CA ARG A 123 -13.27 13.86 24.29
C ARG A 123 -12.66 14.83 23.28
N GLY A 124 -13.20 16.04 23.15
CA GLY A 124 -12.81 17.02 22.13
C GLY A 124 -13.20 16.60 20.72
N THR A 125 -12.48 17.10 19.74
CA THR A 125 -12.68 16.78 18.33
C THR A 125 -11.67 15.76 17.83
N ARG A 126 -12.12 14.81 17.00
CA ARG A 126 -11.29 13.91 16.18
C ARG A 126 -11.73 14.02 14.73
N VAL A 127 -10.76 14.26 13.85
CA VAL A 127 -10.94 14.14 12.42
C VAL A 127 -10.12 12.95 11.96
N ILE A 128 -10.79 11.94 11.41
CA ILE A 128 -10.20 10.65 11.07
C ILE A 128 -10.24 10.52 9.55
N ILE A 129 -9.08 10.31 8.94
CA ILE A 129 -8.94 10.03 7.52
C ILE A 129 -8.75 8.53 7.37
N GLU A 130 -9.61 7.88 6.59
CA GLU A 130 -9.43 6.51 6.14
C GLU A 130 -8.93 6.51 4.70
N VAL A 131 -7.73 5.97 4.48
CA VAL A 131 -7.12 5.86 3.14
C VAL A 131 -6.38 4.54 2.99
N THR A 132 -6.38 4.01 1.78
CA THR A 132 -5.52 2.88 1.43
C THR A 132 -4.18 3.38 0.92
N LEU A 133 -3.10 2.90 1.53
CA LEU A 133 -1.73 3.11 1.06
C LEU A 133 -1.21 1.80 0.49
N THR A 134 -0.52 1.87 -0.64
CA THR A 134 -0.07 0.68 -1.36
C THR A 134 1.31 0.24 -0.92
N LEU A 135 1.61 -1.05 -0.93
CA LEU A 135 2.98 -1.54 -0.73
C LEU A 135 3.81 -1.31 -1.99
N PRO A 136 5.09 -0.92 -1.87
CA PRO A 136 5.95 -0.66 -3.02
C PRO A 136 6.18 -1.95 -3.80
N ARG A 137 6.15 -1.83 -5.14
CA ARG A 137 6.48 -2.93 -6.03
C ARG A 137 7.99 -3.11 -6.07
N HIS A 138 8.50 -4.15 -5.42
CA HIS A 138 9.89 -4.56 -5.59
C HIS A 138 9.99 -5.43 -6.85
N PRO A 139 10.88 -5.10 -7.81
CA PRO A 139 11.07 -5.98 -8.96
C PRO A 139 11.50 -7.37 -8.45
N PRO A 140 10.90 -8.45 -8.97
CA PRO A 140 11.22 -9.80 -8.55
C PRO A 140 12.73 -10.03 -8.74
N ARG A 141 13.40 -10.41 -7.65
CA ARG A 141 14.83 -10.75 -7.69
C ARG A 141 14.96 -12.09 -8.38
N ILE A 142 15.50 -12.08 -9.59
CA ILE A 142 15.81 -13.27 -10.37
C ILE A 142 17.32 -13.45 -10.35
N ASP A 143 17.79 -14.55 -9.78
CA ASP A 143 19.21 -14.86 -9.76
C ASP A 143 19.63 -15.56 -11.07
N ILE A 144 19.90 -14.74 -12.08
CA ILE A 144 20.34 -15.19 -13.41
C ILE A 144 21.66 -15.97 -13.34
N GLU A 145 22.54 -15.65 -12.39
CA GLU A 145 23.84 -16.31 -12.26
C GLU A 145 23.69 -17.72 -11.68
N THR A 146 22.82 -17.87 -10.66
CA THR A 146 22.44 -19.18 -10.13
C THR A 146 21.72 -20.03 -11.19
N LEU A 147 20.83 -19.44 -12.00
CA LEU A 147 20.23 -20.16 -13.13
C LEU A 147 21.27 -20.62 -14.15
N ARG A 148 22.20 -19.74 -14.54
CA ARG A 148 23.24 -20.04 -15.53
C ARG A 148 24.14 -21.19 -15.07
N THR A 149 24.52 -21.18 -13.80
CA THR A 149 25.38 -22.22 -13.20
C THR A 149 24.64 -23.55 -13.09
N THR A 150 23.40 -23.54 -12.61
CA THR A 150 22.56 -24.74 -12.45
C THR A 150 22.25 -25.41 -13.80
N LEU A 151 22.02 -24.63 -14.85
CA LEU A 151 21.70 -25.12 -16.19
C LEU A 151 22.94 -25.51 -17.02
N GLY A 152 24.15 -25.31 -16.49
CA GLY A 152 25.39 -25.71 -17.17
C GLY A 152 25.84 -24.77 -18.30
N GLY A 153 25.36 -23.52 -18.33
CA GLY A 153 25.88 -22.46 -19.20
C GLY A 153 24.83 -21.64 -19.95
N THR A 154 25.31 -20.64 -20.69
CA THR A 154 24.47 -19.59 -21.33
C THR A 154 23.55 -20.12 -22.42
N HIS A 155 23.89 -21.22 -23.10
CA HIS A 155 23.02 -21.80 -24.12
C HIS A 155 21.77 -22.45 -23.49
N ALA A 156 21.98 -23.28 -22.46
CA ALA A 156 20.88 -23.92 -21.74
C ALA A 156 19.98 -22.89 -21.03
N LEU A 157 20.57 -21.83 -20.47
CA LEU A 157 19.83 -20.70 -19.90
C LEU A 157 18.86 -20.07 -20.91
N ARG A 158 19.30 -19.79 -22.14
CA ARG A 158 18.47 -19.15 -23.17
C ARG A 158 17.32 -20.04 -23.63
N GLU A 159 17.55 -21.35 -23.75
CA GLU A 159 16.48 -22.32 -24.05
C GLU A 159 15.43 -22.37 -22.93
N VAL A 160 15.87 -22.39 -21.67
CA VAL A 160 14.96 -22.36 -20.51
C VAL A 160 14.19 -21.05 -20.44
N ILE A 161 14.84 -19.90 -20.61
CA ILE A 161 14.17 -18.59 -20.66
C ILE A 161 13.11 -18.59 -21.78
N SER A 162 13.43 -19.10 -22.96
CA SER A 162 12.49 -19.17 -24.09
C SER A 162 11.31 -20.11 -23.81
N ALA A 163 11.54 -21.22 -23.10
CA ALA A 163 10.47 -22.14 -22.69
C ALA A 163 9.56 -21.52 -21.63
N LEU A 164 10.15 -20.90 -20.60
CA LEU A 164 9.43 -20.17 -19.56
C LEU A 164 8.61 -19.02 -20.15
N ASP A 165 9.18 -18.28 -21.10
CA ASP A 165 8.51 -17.19 -21.78
C ASP A 165 7.25 -17.62 -22.51
N ARG A 166 7.32 -18.70 -23.28
CA ARG A 166 6.15 -19.25 -23.97
C ARG A 166 5.09 -19.76 -23.00
N SER A 167 5.48 -20.39 -21.90
CA SER A 167 4.54 -20.91 -20.90
C SER A 167 3.87 -19.76 -20.13
N LEU A 168 4.66 -18.91 -19.48
CA LEU A 168 4.16 -17.82 -18.65
C LEU A 168 3.37 -16.80 -19.46
N SER A 169 3.77 -16.47 -20.69
CA SER A 169 2.98 -15.56 -21.53
C SER A 169 1.59 -16.10 -21.82
N ARG A 170 1.45 -17.42 -22.03
CA ARG A 170 0.16 -18.06 -22.24
C ARG A 170 -0.67 -18.02 -20.95
N ASP A 171 -0.12 -18.52 -19.85
CA ASP A 171 -0.84 -18.54 -18.56
C ASP A 171 -1.27 -17.10 -18.16
N LEU A 172 -0.39 -16.10 -18.28
CA LEU A 172 -0.72 -14.71 -17.96
C LEU A 172 -1.85 -14.14 -18.84
N SER A 173 -1.93 -14.53 -20.12
CA SER A 173 -3.00 -14.09 -21.01
C SER A 173 -4.38 -14.66 -20.68
N GLU A 174 -4.43 -15.76 -19.93
CA GLU A 174 -5.67 -16.43 -19.52
C GLU A 174 -6.22 -15.88 -18.20
N LEU A 175 -5.43 -15.12 -17.44
CA LEU A 175 -5.75 -14.72 -16.07
C LEU A 175 -7.08 -13.95 -15.94
N ASP A 176 -7.31 -12.94 -16.78
CA ASP A 176 -8.54 -12.14 -16.72
C ASP A 176 -9.79 -12.98 -16.99
N VAL A 177 -9.69 -13.97 -17.88
CA VAL A 177 -10.78 -14.89 -18.18
C VAL A 177 -11.05 -15.81 -16.99
N LEU A 178 -10.00 -16.31 -16.34
CA LEU A 178 -10.12 -17.17 -15.15
C LEU A 178 -10.72 -16.41 -13.95
N LEU A 179 -10.33 -15.15 -13.75
CA LEU A 179 -10.90 -14.30 -12.71
C LEU A 179 -12.38 -14.00 -12.95
N ALA A 180 -12.82 -13.88 -14.20
CA ALA A 180 -14.24 -13.66 -14.53
C ALA A 180 -15.11 -14.91 -14.35
N GLN A 181 -14.53 -16.12 -14.31
CA GLN A 181 -15.27 -17.37 -14.17
C GLN A 181 -15.56 -17.67 -12.69
N PRO A 182 -16.74 -18.24 -12.37
CA PRO A 182 -17.05 -18.69 -11.02
C PRO A 182 -16.27 -19.98 -10.69
N GLY A 183 -15.96 -20.16 -9.41
CA GLY A 183 -15.23 -21.34 -8.90
C GLY A 183 -13.74 -21.06 -8.65
N ILE A 184 -13.06 -22.01 -8.01
CA ILE A 184 -11.66 -21.84 -7.59
C ILE A 184 -10.68 -22.78 -8.30
N ALA A 185 -11.15 -23.90 -8.85
CA ALA A 185 -10.28 -24.99 -9.31
C ALA A 185 -9.31 -24.55 -10.43
N ASP A 186 -9.81 -23.87 -11.46
CA ASP A 186 -8.98 -23.47 -12.60
C ASP A 186 -7.99 -22.36 -12.23
N LEU A 187 -8.42 -21.43 -11.37
CA LEU A 187 -7.56 -20.35 -10.88
C LEU A 187 -6.49 -20.88 -9.91
N GLN A 188 -6.82 -21.88 -9.10
CA GLN A 188 -5.87 -22.58 -8.24
C GLN A 188 -4.83 -23.35 -9.08
N ALA A 189 -5.28 -24.07 -10.12
CA ALA A 189 -4.39 -24.76 -11.04
C ALA A 189 -3.47 -23.76 -11.78
N TRP A 190 -3.99 -22.59 -12.15
CA TRP A 190 -3.20 -21.51 -12.74
C TRP A 190 -2.13 -20.99 -11.76
N LEU A 191 -2.50 -20.70 -10.51
CA LEU A 191 -1.56 -20.26 -9.47
C LEU A 191 -0.44 -21.29 -9.26
N HIS A 192 -0.79 -22.57 -9.21
CA HIS A 192 0.17 -23.65 -9.06
C HIS A 192 1.17 -23.70 -10.23
N ARG A 193 0.69 -23.62 -11.48
CA ARG A 193 1.54 -23.64 -12.68
C ARG A 193 2.48 -22.43 -12.75
N VAL A 194 1.94 -21.22 -12.56
CA VAL A 194 2.73 -19.98 -12.61
C VAL A 194 3.77 -19.97 -11.49
N SER A 195 3.39 -20.37 -10.27
CA SER A 195 4.33 -20.48 -9.15
C SER A 195 5.45 -21.48 -9.42
N GLY A 196 5.13 -22.62 -10.03
CA GLY A 196 6.12 -23.62 -10.44
C GLY A 196 7.10 -23.08 -11.48
N ALA A 197 6.62 -22.40 -12.52
CA ALA A 197 7.46 -21.79 -13.54
C ALA A 197 8.36 -20.68 -12.97
N LEU A 198 7.84 -19.85 -12.05
CA LEU A 198 8.64 -18.83 -11.35
C LEU A 198 9.70 -19.46 -10.44
N GLY A 199 9.39 -20.58 -9.78
CA GLY A 199 10.36 -21.35 -9.00
C GLY A 199 11.50 -21.88 -9.86
N MET A 200 11.19 -22.39 -11.06
CA MET A 200 12.22 -22.80 -12.04
C MET A 200 13.06 -21.62 -12.55
N ALA A 201 12.55 -20.40 -12.48
CA ALA A 201 13.24 -19.18 -12.84
C ALA A 201 14.03 -18.56 -11.68
N GLU A 202 14.20 -19.26 -10.54
CA GLU A 202 14.83 -18.71 -9.33
C GLU A 202 14.14 -17.44 -8.78
N ALA A 203 12.89 -17.17 -9.17
CA ALA A 203 12.07 -16.10 -8.62
C ALA A 203 11.39 -16.57 -7.32
N THR A 204 12.21 -17.04 -6.37
CA THR A 204 11.78 -17.84 -5.20
C THR A 204 10.73 -17.15 -4.33
N ASP A 205 10.89 -15.85 -4.07
CA ASP A 205 9.93 -15.12 -3.25
C ASP A 205 8.58 -14.96 -3.94
N LEU A 206 8.60 -14.74 -5.26
CA LEU A 206 7.37 -14.64 -6.05
C LEU A 206 6.67 -15.99 -6.16
N ALA A 207 7.41 -17.08 -6.37
CA ALA A 207 6.86 -18.43 -6.34
C ALA A 207 6.21 -18.76 -4.98
N ARG A 208 6.84 -18.37 -3.86
CA ARG A 208 6.26 -18.54 -2.52
C ARG A 208 4.97 -17.73 -2.34
N MET A 209 4.93 -16.51 -2.88
CA MET A 209 3.72 -15.67 -2.84
C MET A 209 2.55 -16.33 -3.56
N GLY A 210 2.77 -16.87 -4.76
CA GLY A 210 1.73 -17.59 -5.51
C GLY A 210 1.20 -18.83 -4.78
N LEU A 211 2.07 -19.59 -4.09
CA LEU A 211 1.65 -20.72 -3.24
C LEU A 211 0.83 -20.28 -2.01
N THR A 212 1.11 -19.11 -1.44
CA THR A 212 0.31 -18.54 -0.35
C THR A 212 -1.08 -18.13 -0.85
N LEU A 213 -1.15 -17.50 -2.02
CA LEU A 213 -2.42 -17.15 -2.66
C LEU A 213 -3.22 -18.40 -3.02
N GLU A 214 -2.56 -19.47 -3.45
CA GLU A 214 -3.21 -20.76 -3.74
C GLU A 214 -3.95 -21.29 -2.50
N ARG A 215 -3.32 -21.21 -1.32
CA ARG A 215 -3.93 -21.64 -0.05
C ARG A 215 -5.08 -20.72 0.37
N ARG A 216 -4.89 -19.39 0.29
CA ARG A 216 -5.94 -18.42 0.61
C ARG A 216 -7.18 -18.60 -0.27
N LEU A 217 -6.98 -18.81 -1.57
CA LEU A 217 -8.05 -19.08 -2.52
C LEU A 217 -8.84 -20.36 -2.18
N ALA A 218 -8.18 -21.37 -1.62
CA ALA A 218 -8.81 -22.62 -1.19
C ALA A 218 -9.64 -22.45 0.11
N GLU A 219 -9.31 -21.47 0.94
CA GLU A 219 -10.06 -21.14 2.16
C GLU A 219 -11.32 -20.33 1.82
N GLU A 220 -11.15 -19.19 1.16
CA GLU A 220 -12.26 -18.31 0.76
C GLU A 220 -11.86 -17.47 -0.45
N ARG A 221 -12.73 -17.44 -1.47
CA ARG A 221 -12.58 -16.56 -2.63
C ARG A 221 -13.46 -15.33 -2.45
N ASP A 222 -12.83 -14.18 -2.32
CA ASP A 222 -13.47 -12.87 -2.27
C ASP A 222 -12.80 -11.89 -3.26
N ALA A 223 -13.32 -10.67 -3.32
CA ALA A 223 -12.77 -9.62 -4.19
C ALA A 223 -11.32 -9.24 -3.82
N SER A 224 -10.94 -9.44 -2.57
CA SER A 224 -9.59 -9.18 -2.05
C SER A 224 -8.59 -10.19 -2.60
N VAL A 225 -8.91 -11.48 -2.53
CA VAL A 225 -8.09 -12.56 -3.10
C VAL A 225 -7.97 -12.41 -4.62
N ASP A 226 -9.06 -12.09 -5.32
CA ASP A 226 -9.03 -11.87 -6.78
C ASP A 226 -8.11 -10.68 -7.17
N ALA A 227 -8.12 -9.60 -6.39
CA ALA A 227 -7.20 -8.48 -6.59
C ALA A 227 -5.73 -8.91 -6.35
N ALA A 228 -5.47 -9.66 -5.28
CA ALA A 228 -4.14 -10.17 -4.96
C ALA A 228 -3.58 -11.08 -6.07
N ILE A 229 -4.44 -11.94 -6.64
CA ILE A 229 -4.05 -12.83 -7.75
C ILE A 229 -3.75 -12.05 -9.02
N ARG A 230 -4.55 -11.02 -9.34
CA ARG A 230 -4.27 -10.13 -10.46
C ARG A 230 -2.90 -9.46 -10.31
N ARG A 231 -2.60 -8.96 -9.11
CA ARG A 231 -1.30 -8.37 -8.79
C ARG A 231 -0.15 -9.37 -8.93
N PHE A 232 -0.30 -10.58 -8.42
CA PHE A 232 0.67 -11.64 -8.62
C PHE A 232 0.95 -11.90 -10.11
N GLY A 233 -0.09 -11.89 -10.96
CA GLY A 233 0.05 -11.98 -12.41
C GLY A 233 0.88 -10.83 -13.01
N GLU A 234 0.65 -9.59 -12.56
CA GLU A 234 1.44 -8.43 -13.00
C GLU A 234 2.92 -8.54 -12.58
N ASP A 235 3.20 -8.98 -11.35
CA ASP A 235 4.55 -9.17 -10.85
C ASP A 235 5.27 -10.31 -11.61
N ALA A 236 4.54 -11.39 -11.94
CA ALA A 236 5.05 -12.47 -12.79
C ALA A 236 5.32 -11.99 -14.23
N ALA A 237 4.49 -11.11 -14.78
CA ALA A 237 4.75 -10.47 -16.07
C ALA A 237 6.02 -9.60 -16.03
N HIS A 238 6.25 -8.88 -14.93
CA HIS A 238 7.48 -8.12 -14.74
C HIS A 238 8.72 -9.03 -14.63
N ALA A 239 8.62 -10.12 -13.87
CA ALA A 239 9.66 -11.15 -13.79
C ALA A 239 10.03 -11.66 -15.19
N LEU A 240 9.02 -11.94 -16.01
CA LEU A 240 9.23 -12.41 -17.36
C LEU A 240 9.91 -11.37 -18.26
N GLN A 241 9.57 -10.09 -18.13
CA GLN A 241 10.28 -9.01 -18.83
C GLN A 241 11.75 -8.91 -18.43
N VAL A 242 12.08 -9.16 -17.16
CA VAL A 242 13.48 -9.22 -16.71
C VAL A 242 14.19 -10.40 -17.36
N LEU A 243 13.60 -11.60 -17.36
CA LEU A 243 14.18 -12.78 -18.02
C LEU A 243 14.44 -12.56 -19.51
N ARG A 244 13.52 -11.92 -20.23
CA ARG A 244 13.66 -11.58 -21.66
C ARG A 244 14.88 -10.70 -21.96
N LYS A 245 15.35 -9.89 -21.00
CA LYS A 245 16.58 -9.09 -21.19
C LYS A 245 17.85 -9.93 -21.19
N HIS A 246 17.75 -11.18 -20.74
CA HIS A 246 18.87 -12.12 -20.62
C HIS A 246 18.76 -13.32 -21.58
N SER A 247 17.75 -13.32 -22.48
CA SER A 247 17.61 -14.30 -23.58
C SER A 247 18.54 -14.02 -24.75
#